data_AF-A0A7S0GJ97-F1
#
_entry.id   AF-A0A7S0GJ97-F1
#
_cell.length_a   1.000
_cell.length_b   1.000
_cell.length_c   1.000
_cell.angle_alpha   90.00
_cell.angle_beta   90.00
_cell.angle_gamma   90.00
#
_symmetry.space_group_name_H-M   'P 1'
#
loop_
_entity.id
_entity.type
_entity.pdbx_description
1 polymer ?
#
loop_
_entity_poly.entity_id
_entity_poly.type
_entity_poly.pdbx_seq_one_letter_code
_entity_poly.pdbx_strand_id
1 'polypeptide(L)'
;LRTAAHHICHLSLGDLQHYCVEHGLQTSAEHQMQICFRASYTFEILHHGYGFELDDTVTVIQEYEGKEVGWALGSVLYEINTLPWKFVDGASDTRSLNEDRGPVPFEWVSKFTMSGLVMMVLVAFVGFKRRKYVK
;
A
#
# COMPACT_ATOMS: atom_id res chain seq x y z
N LEU A 1 27.44 8.57 16.01
CA LEU A 1 27.80 7.65 14.90
C LEU A 1 29.32 7.54 14.69
N ARG A 2 30.06 8.65 14.51
CA ARG A 2 31.53 8.64 14.28
C ARG A 2 32.33 7.73 15.24
N THR A 3 32.15 7.89 16.55
CA THR A 3 32.87 7.12 17.56
C THR A 3 32.58 5.63 17.48
N ALA A 4 31.33 5.26 17.20
CA ALA A 4 30.93 3.86 17.06
C ALA A 4 31.52 3.23 15.79
N ALA A 5 31.48 3.93 14.66
CA ALA A 5 32.10 3.47 13.41
C ALA A 5 33.61 3.22 13.60
N HIS A 6 34.30 4.18 14.22
CA HIS A 6 35.72 4.07 14.52
C HIS A 6 36.05 2.93 15.49
N HIS A 7 35.21 2.70 16.50
CA HIS A 7 35.36 1.58 17.43
C HIS A 7 35.27 0.24 16.69
N ILE A 8 34.25 0.06 15.85
CA ILE A 8 34.05 -1.18 15.08
C ILE A 8 35.23 -1.45 14.13
N CYS A 9 35.75 -0.41 13.48
CA CYS A 9 36.88 -0.54 12.55
C CYS A 9 38.21 -0.91 13.22
N HIS A 10 38.33 -0.74 14.54
CA HIS A 10 39.51 -1.15 15.30
C HIS A 10 39.45 -2.59 15.82
N LEU A 11 38.31 -3.26 15.72
CA LEU A 11 38.18 -4.65 16.14
C LEU A 11 38.87 -5.57 15.13
N SER A 12 39.52 -6.61 15.65
CA SER A 12 39.95 -7.71 14.80
C SER A 12 38.73 -8.49 14.30
N LEU A 13 38.88 -9.28 13.23
CA LEU A 13 37.77 -10.08 12.69
C LEU A 13 37.17 -11.04 13.75
N GLY A 14 38.01 -11.62 14.61
CA GLY A 14 37.57 -12.49 15.70
C GLY A 14 36.78 -11.74 16.77
N ASP A 15 37.26 -10.56 17.16
CA ASP A 15 36.57 -9.72 18.15
C ASP A 15 35.25 -9.17 17.61
N LEU A 16 35.21 -8.84 16.32
CA LEU A 16 34.00 -8.39 15.64
C LEU A 16 32.93 -9.49 15.62
N GLN A 17 33.31 -10.74 15.37
CA GLN A 17 32.38 -11.86 15.39
C GLN A 17 31.81 -12.06 16.80
N HIS A 18 32.65 -11.98 17.83
CA HIS A 18 32.20 -12.04 19.22
C HIS A 18 31.24 -10.89 19.55
N TYR A 19 31.60 -9.66 19.14
CA TYR A 19 30.78 -8.47 19.32
C TYR A 19 29.39 -8.62 18.68
N CYS A 20 29.32 -9.17 17.46
CA CYS A 20 28.05 -9.42 16.78
C CYS A 20 27.17 -10.45 17.52
N VAL A 21 27.76 -11.54 18.00
CA VAL A 21 27.02 -12.57 18.75
C VAL A 21 26.50 -12.02 20.08
N GLU A 22 27.33 -11.28 20.80
CA GLU A 22 26.97 -10.66 22.08
C GLU A 22 25.80 -9.68 21.94
N HIS A 23 25.73 -8.94 20.83
CA HIS A 23 24.67 -7.97 20.56
C HIS A 23 23.49 -8.57 19.77
N GLY A 24 23.43 -9.89 19.59
CA GLY A 24 22.33 -10.57 18.88
C GLY A 24 22.24 -10.26 17.39
N LEU A 25 23.31 -9.75 16.78
CA LEU A 25 23.38 -9.43 15.36
C LEU A 25 23.56 -10.70 14.53
N GLN A 26 22.47 -11.21 13.96
CA GLN A 26 22.53 -12.33 13.02
C GLN A 26 23.00 -11.84 11.64
N THR A 27 24.32 -11.84 11.42
CA THR A 27 24.94 -11.40 10.16
C THR A 27 25.85 -12.49 9.59
N SER A 28 25.85 -12.65 8.26
CA SER A 28 26.78 -13.55 7.57
C SER A 28 28.22 -13.04 7.68
N ALA A 29 29.21 -13.93 7.51
CA ALA A 29 30.62 -13.55 7.55
C ALA A 29 30.96 -12.43 6.53
N GLU A 30 30.35 -12.46 5.35
CA GLU A 30 30.48 -11.39 4.34
C GLU A 30 29.96 -10.05 4.88
N HIS A 31 28.79 -10.04 5.52
CA HIS A 31 28.25 -8.82 6.12
C HIS A 31 29.14 -8.29 7.23
N GLN A 32 29.69 -9.17 8.08
CA GLN A 32 30.61 -8.80 9.16
C GLN A 32 31.84 -8.06 8.61
N MET A 33 32.46 -8.56 7.54
CA MET A 33 33.60 -7.89 6.90
C MET A 33 33.26 -6.50 6.37
N GLN A 34 32.00 -6.25 6.02
CA GLN A 34 31.55 -4.95 5.50
C GLN A 34 31.08 -3.97 6.58
N ILE A 35 30.93 -4.38 7.85
CA ILE A 35 30.34 -3.52 8.89
C ILE A 35 31.16 -2.24 9.07
N CYS A 36 32.49 -2.33 9.16
CA CYS A 36 33.36 -1.16 9.30
C CYS A 36 33.17 -0.17 8.13
N PHE A 37 33.17 -0.68 6.89
CA PHE A 37 32.94 0.14 5.70
C PHE A 37 31.57 0.79 5.72
N ARG A 38 30.51 0.01 5.97
CA ARG A 38 29.12 0.51 6.01
C ARG A 38 28.91 1.55 7.10
N ALA A 39 29.46 1.34 8.30
CA ALA A 39 29.33 2.28 9.41
C ALA A 39 30.03 3.62 9.09
N SER A 40 31.23 3.55 8.51
CA SER A 40 31.98 4.74 8.09
C SER A 40 31.27 5.46 6.95
N TYR A 41 30.86 4.73 5.92
CA TYR A 41 30.13 5.26 4.77
C TYR A 41 28.82 5.95 5.18
N THR A 42 28.03 5.34 6.07
CA THR A 42 26.80 5.94 6.59
C THR A 42 27.07 7.25 7.32
N PHE A 43 28.11 7.31 8.16
CA PHE A 43 28.49 8.56 8.82
C PHE A 43 28.89 9.65 7.81
N GLU A 44 29.75 9.31 6.84
CA GLU A 44 30.23 10.25 5.83
C GLU A 44 29.09 10.76 4.94
N ILE A 45 28.15 9.90 4.53
CA ILE A 45 26.97 10.31 3.77
C ILE A 45 26.05 11.22 4.60
N LEU A 46 25.81 10.91 5.87
CA LEU A 46 24.93 11.74 6.68
C LEU A 46 25.55 13.12 6.93
N HIS A 47 26.80 13.15 7.38
CA HIS A 47 27.46 14.38 7.77
C HIS A 47 27.92 15.22 6.57
N HIS A 48 28.70 14.64 5.65
CA HIS A 48 29.27 15.37 4.52
C HIS A 48 28.42 15.30 3.25
N GLY A 49 27.61 14.26 3.09
CA GLY A 49 26.72 14.11 1.92
C GLY A 49 25.43 14.92 2.06
N TYR A 50 24.68 14.69 3.13
CA TYR A 50 23.39 15.34 3.39
C TYR A 50 23.50 16.59 4.27
N GLY A 51 24.66 16.84 4.88
CA GLY A 51 24.91 18.05 5.67
C GLY A 51 24.35 18.02 7.09
N PHE A 52 24.09 16.84 7.66
CA PHE A 52 23.64 16.73 9.05
C PHE A 52 24.72 17.23 10.00
N GLU A 53 24.34 18.06 10.97
CA GLU A 53 25.23 18.51 12.03
C GLU A 53 25.49 17.37 13.04
N LEU A 54 26.52 17.52 13.88
CA LEU A 54 26.90 16.46 14.82
C LEU A 54 25.92 16.32 15.99
N ASP A 55 25.17 17.37 16.26
CA ASP A 55 24.12 17.50 17.27
C ASP A 55 22.71 17.22 16.74
N ASP A 56 22.56 16.98 15.43
CA ASP A 56 21.29 16.55 14.85
C ASP A 56 20.85 15.20 15.41
N THR A 57 19.54 15.09 15.70
CA THR A 57 18.93 13.86 16.20
C THR A 57 18.36 13.05 15.04
N VAL A 58 18.92 11.86 14.80
CA VAL A 58 18.46 10.92 13.78
C VAL A 58 17.94 9.66 14.46
N THR A 59 16.68 9.32 14.20
CA THR A 59 16.05 8.09 14.70
C THR A 59 16.00 7.06 13.58
N VAL A 60 16.61 5.90 13.82
CA VAL A 60 16.58 4.76 12.88
C VAL A 60 15.51 3.78 13.36
N ILE A 61 14.46 3.60 12.56
CA ILE A 61 13.35 2.67 12.83
C ILE A 61 13.14 1.77 11.62
N GLN A 62 12.90 0.49 11.87
CA GLN A 62 12.46 -0.46 10.85
C GLN A 62 10.95 -0.68 10.90
N GLU A 63 10.36 -0.57 12.09
CA GLU A 63 8.93 -0.75 12.31
C GLU A 63 8.38 0.41 13.15
N TYR A 64 7.14 0.80 12.85
CA TYR A 64 6.36 1.76 13.61
C TYR A 64 4.98 1.16 13.89
N GLU A 65 4.63 1.01 15.17
CA GLU A 65 3.38 0.37 15.60
C GLU A 65 3.15 -1.04 15.00
N GLY A 66 4.20 -1.85 14.90
CA GLY A 66 4.16 -3.20 14.34
C GLY A 66 4.00 -3.26 12.82
N LYS A 67 4.18 -2.12 12.13
CA LYS A 67 4.17 -2.04 10.67
C LYS A 67 5.56 -1.67 10.18
N GLU A 68 6.06 -2.39 9.18
CA GLU A 68 7.31 -2.08 8.52
C GLU A 68 7.26 -0.68 7.88
N VAL A 69 8.26 0.13 8.16
CA VAL A 69 8.43 1.45 7.56
C VAL A 69 9.11 1.27 6.21
N GLY A 70 8.34 1.44 5.14
CA GLY A 70 8.83 1.30 3.77
C GLY A 70 8.02 2.10 2.76
N TRP A 71 8.50 2.10 1.52
CA TRP A 71 7.87 2.83 0.41
C TRP A 71 6.49 2.28 0.01
N ALA A 72 6.21 1.01 0.33
CA ALA A 72 5.00 0.32 -0.12
C ALA A 72 3.71 0.98 0.41
N LEU A 73 3.66 1.33 1.70
CA LEU A 73 2.50 1.96 2.31
C LEU A 73 2.19 3.31 1.65
N GLY A 74 3.22 4.15 1.47
CA GLY A 74 3.07 5.45 0.81
C GLY A 74 2.60 5.31 -0.65
N SER A 75 3.08 4.29 -1.35
CA SER A 75 2.70 4.03 -2.75
C SER A 75 1.22 3.69 -2.87
N VAL A 76 0.72 2.80 -2.01
CA VAL A 76 -0.71 2.43 -2.00
C VAL A 76 -1.59 3.61 -1.62
N LEU A 77 -1.19 4.42 -0.62
CA LEU A 77 -1.93 5.61 -0.22
C LEU A 77 -2.00 6.65 -1.36
N TYR A 78 -0.90 6.82 -2.08
CA TYR A 78 -0.87 7.71 -3.25
C TYR A 78 -1.85 7.25 -4.32
N GLU A 79 -1.81 5.97 -4.71
CA GLU A 79 -2.70 5.39 -5.73
C GLU A 79 -4.18 5.47 -5.32
N ILE A 80 -4.50 5.11 -4.08
CA ILE A 80 -5.87 5.14 -3.56
C ILE A 80 -6.46 6.55 -3.62
N ASN A 81 -5.66 7.60 -3.39
CA ASN A 81 -6.08 9.00 -3.46
C ASN A 81 -6.32 9.51 -4.90
N THR A 82 -5.89 8.76 -5.95
CA THR A 82 -6.18 9.11 -7.35
C THR A 82 -7.56 8.64 -7.82
N LEU A 83 -8.20 7.74 -7.06
CA LEU A 83 -9.49 7.18 -7.40
C LEU A 83 -10.62 8.21 -7.14
N PRO A 84 -11.71 8.20 -7.92
CA PRO A 84 -12.76 9.21 -7.86
C PRO A 84 -13.77 8.97 -6.73
N TRP A 85 -13.29 8.73 -5.51
CA TRP A 85 -14.11 8.67 -4.30
C TRP A 85 -13.65 9.74 -3.32
N LYS A 86 -14.56 10.19 -2.45
CA LYS A 86 -14.24 11.14 -1.37
C LYS A 86 -14.37 10.43 -0.04
N PHE A 87 -13.44 10.68 0.86
CA PHE A 87 -13.58 10.25 2.24
C PHE A 87 -14.72 11.04 2.88
N VAL A 88 -15.71 10.34 3.43
CA VAL A 88 -16.80 10.95 4.17
C VAL A 88 -16.44 10.87 5.65
N ASP A 89 -16.01 12.00 6.21
CA ASP A 89 -15.80 12.10 7.65
C ASP A 89 -17.17 12.02 8.36
N GLY A 90 -17.37 10.94 9.13
CA GLY A 90 -18.64 10.65 9.81
C GLY A 90 -19.08 11.67 10.87
N ALA A 91 -18.37 12.78 11.03
CA ALA A 91 -18.69 13.85 11.99
C ALA A 91 -19.64 14.92 11.43
N SER A 92 -19.81 15.04 10.11
CA SER A 92 -20.59 16.14 9.52
C SER A 92 -21.50 15.76 8.37
N ASP A 93 -21.76 14.46 8.15
CA ASP A 93 -22.44 14.07 6.91
C ASP A 93 -23.51 12.98 7.04
N THR A 94 -24.48 13.25 7.90
CA THR A 94 -25.82 12.66 7.76
C THR A 94 -26.67 13.37 6.70
N ARG A 95 -26.12 14.34 5.95
CA ARG A 95 -26.89 15.19 5.03
C ARG A 95 -26.65 14.93 3.53
N SER A 96 -25.49 14.45 3.12
CA SER A 96 -25.17 14.28 1.68
C SER A 96 -25.52 12.90 1.10
N LEU A 97 -25.74 11.86 1.93
CA LEU A 97 -26.16 10.54 1.43
C LEU A 97 -27.57 10.51 0.80
N ASN A 98 -28.31 11.63 0.84
CA ASN A 98 -29.63 11.78 0.22
C ASN A 98 -29.63 12.59 -1.09
N GLU A 99 -28.53 13.24 -1.49
CA GLU A 99 -28.55 14.23 -2.59
C GLU A 99 -28.09 13.67 -3.95
N ASP A 100 -27.52 12.45 -4.03
CA ASP A 100 -26.94 11.92 -5.29
C ASP A 100 -27.68 10.71 -5.89
N ARG A 101 -28.89 10.42 -5.40
CA ARG A 101 -29.86 9.59 -6.14
C ARG A 101 -30.91 10.49 -6.77
N GLY A 102 -30.52 11.22 -7.82
CA GLY A 102 -31.50 11.82 -8.71
C GLY A 102 -32.51 10.75 -9.17
N PRO A 103 -33.82 11.02 -9.15
CA PRO A 103 -34.81 10.02 -9.54
C PRO A 103 -34.55 9.60 -10.99
N VAL A 104 -34.24 8.32 -11.22
CA VAL A 104 -34.32 7.75 -12.56
C VAL A 104 -35.72 8.07 -13.10
N PRO A 105 -35.86 8.70 -14.28
CA PRO A 105 -37.19 9.10 -14.74
C PRO A 105 -38.03 7.84 -14.92
N PHE A 106 -39.16 7.73 -14.21
CA PHE A 106 -40.00 6.53 -14.18
C PHE A 106 -40.48 6.10 -15.58
N GLU A 107 -40.41 7.00 -16.56
CA GLU A 107 -40.65 6.73 -17.98
C GLU A 107 -39.72 5.68 -18.60
N TRP A 108 -38.47 5.56 -18.14
CA TRP A 108 -37.54 4.57 -18.69
C TRP A 108 -37.85 3.16 -18.19
N VAL A 109 -38.25 3.04 -16.92
CA VAL A 109 -38.57 1.75 -16.29
C VAL A 109 -39.83 1.15 -16.92
N SER A 110 -40.84 1.97 -17.22
CA SER A 110 -42.07 1.50 -17.88
C SER A 110 -41.83 1.08 -19.34
N LYS A 111 -40.93 1.76 -20.06
CA LYS A 111 -40.59 1.41 -21.45
C LYS A 111 -39.82 0.08 -21.55
N PHE A 112 -38.85 -0.16 -20.67
CA PHE A 112 -38.08 -1.41 -20.71
C PHE A 112 -38.88 -2.62 -20.24
N THR A 113 -39.71 -2.48 -19.19
CA THR A 113 -40.53 -3.59 -18.67
C THR A 113 -41.61 -4.04 -19.67
N MET A 114 -42.26 -3.10 -20.36
CA MET A 114 -43.28 -3.44 -21.35
C MET A 114 -42.70 -4.06 -22.63
N SER A 115 -41.53 -3.62 -23.10
CA SER A 115 -40.91 -4.22 -24.30
C SER A 115 -40.44 -5.66 -24.05
N GLY A 116 -39.93 -5.95 -22.84
CA GLY A 116 -39.49 -7.29 -22.45
C GLY A 116 -40.64 -8.29 -22.38
N LEU A 117 -41.79 -7.89 -21.84
CA LEU A 117 -42.98 -8.74 -21.77
C LEU A 117 -43.56 -9.05 -23.15
N VAL A 118 -43.59 -8.06 -24.06
CA VAL A 118 -44.07 -8.28 -25.44
C VAL A 118 -43.15 -9.24 -26.20
N MET A 119 -41.83 -9.11 -26.06
CA MET A 119 -40.88 -10.06 -26.67
C MET A 119 -41.05 -11.48 -26.14
N MET A 120 -41.24 -11.65 -24.83
CA MET A 120 -41.48 -12.98 -24.23
C MET A 120 -42.77 -13.62 -24.75
N VAL A 121 -43.85 -12.86 -24.88
CA VAL A 121 -45.12 -13.34 -25.43
C VAL A 121 -44.98 -13.71 -26.90
N LEU A 122 -44.28 -12.90 -27.71
CA LEU A 122 -44.05 -13.20 -29.13
C LEU A 122 -43.21 -14.46 -29.33
N VAL A 123 -42.15 -14.65 -28.53
CA VAL A 123 -41.33 -15.87 -28.57
C VAL A 123 -42.15 -17.10 -28.17
N ALA A 124 -43.00 -16.99 -27.15
CA ALA A 124 -43.90 -18.07 -26.74
C ALA A 124 -44.93 -18.40 -27.84
N PHE A 125 -45.53 -17.41 -28.49
CA PHE A 125 -46.47 -17.62 -29.60
C PHE A 125 -45.80 -18.26 -30.82
N VAL A 126 -44.59 -17.83 -31.20
CA VAL A 126 -43.82 -18.42 -32.29
C VAL A 126 -43.39 -19.85 -31.96
N GLY A 127 -42.95 -20.11 -30.72
CA GLY A 127 -42.60 -21.43 -30.23
C GLY A 127 -43.80 -22.40 -30.18
N PHE A 128 -44.97 -21.90 -29.79
CA PHE A 128 -46.20 -22.71 -29.74
C PHE A 128 -46.75 -23.02 -31.15
N LYS A 129 -46.65 -22.07 -32.10
CA LYS A 129 -46.96 -22.34 -33.51
C LYS A 129 -46.01 -23.40 -34.08
N ARG A 130 -44.70 -23.29 -33.86
CA ARG A 130 -43.72 -24.28 -34.36
C ARG A 130 -44.00 -25.70 -33.84
N ARG A 131 -44.42 -25.86 -32.58
CA ARG A 131 -44.80 -27.18 -32.03
C ARG A 131 -46.06 -27.80 -32.64
N LYS A 132 -46.98 -27.01 -33.20
CA LYS A 132 -48.21 -27.52 -33.84
C LYS A 132 -48.02 -27.95 -35.30
N TYR A 133 -46.99 -27.45 -36.00
CA TYR A 133 -46.71 -27.80 -37.40
C TYR A 133 -45.67 -28.93 -37.56
N VAL A 134 -45.04 -29.38 -36.47
CA VAL A 134 -44.19 -30.58 -36.44
C VAL A 134 -45.00 -31.70 -35.77
N LYS A 135 -45.85 -32.35 -36.56
CA LYS A 135 -46.46 -33.64 -36.27
C LYS A 135 -46.58 -34.42 -37.57
#